data_AF-A0A1F8RGE9-F1
#
_entry.id   AF-A0A1F8RGE9-F1
#
_cell.length_a   1.000
_cell.length_b   1.000
_cell.length_c   1.000
_cell.angle_alpha   90.00
_cell.angle_beta   90.00
_cell.angle_gamma   90.00
#
_symmetry.space_group_name_H-M   'P 1'
#
loop_
_entity.id
_entity.type
_entity.pdbx_description
1 polymer ?
#
loop_
_entity_poly.entity_id
_entity_poly.type
_entity_poly.pdbx_seq_one_letter_code
_entity_poly.pdbx_strand_id
1 'polypeptide(L)'
;MKVRREADILLVVSCSLALAIIIVAFPFALPARVVLGLPFIFFFPGYALTTALFPRRNDLDPFERIALSLGLSIAVVPLIGLALDYSSWGISLNPTLAFVTLFIVLTAGAGLIRRRMLPAYEAFGLTFDVHLPRWSQVRFADSLLGVGVVLAVVALGVAAYFVTTSRDSSETFTEFYVLGPAGKAAGYPSRLRVGQSARVILRIVNREGRDTAHRVAVRIDGETTDSIDGLLLADGDRWQQTVGLTPTHAGEDQKVEFLLYKDGESAPFRRLHLWLSVKPALVDIISPPALDSQAEPVAPLEAAPSPDEEVAPPPPEPTPPPAEPPTVHIVVSGENLTRIASSYDVTLLALLAVNDIGNPNLIYPNQRVDLPPRGNEREGQ
;
A
#
# COMPACT_ATOMS: atom_id res chain seq x y z
N MET A 1 27.74 -44.37 31.82
CA MET A 1 27.77 -43.24 30.88
C MET A 1 27.34 -41.97 31.60
N LYS A 2 28.09 -40.85 31.54
CA LYS A 2 27.76 -39.61 32.26
C LYS A 2 26.51 -38.97 31.63
N VAL A 3 25.41 -38.94 32.38
CA VAL A 3 24.17 -38.23 32.04
C VAL A 3 24.50 -36.74 31.86
N ARG A 4 24.58 -36.25 30.62
CA ARG A 4 24.72 -34.81 30.36
C ARG A 4 23.34 -34.19 30.39
N ARG A 5 22.94 -33.70 31.57
CA ARG A 5 21.65 -33.01 31.80
C ARG A 5 21.43 -31.75 30.96
N GLU A 6 22.40 -31.33 30.17
CA GLU A 6 22.35 -30.08 29.40
C GLU A 6 22.36 -30.34 27.88
N ALA A 7 22.52 -31.60 27.47
CA ALA A 7 22.79 -31.95 26.06
C ALA A 7 21.62 -31.58 25.13
N ASP A 8 20.39 -31.80 25.58
CA ASP A 8 19.16 -31.42 24.87
C ASP A 8 19.06 -29.91 24.67
N ILE A 9 19.30 -29.12 25.72
CA ILE A 9 19.19 -27.66 25.64
C ILE A 9 20.32 -27.09 24.76
N LEU A 10 21.55 -27.59 24.90
CA LEU A 10 22.67 -27.19 24.04
C LEU A 10 22.45 -27.57 22.57
N LEU A 11 21.85 -28.74 22.31
CA LEU A 11 21.49 -29.16 20.96
C LEU A 11 20.45 -28.21 20.34
N VAL A 12 19.41 -27.85 21.09
CA VAL A 12 18.36 -26.93 20.60
C VAL A 12 18.94 -25.56 20.31
N VAL A 13 19.76 -25.00 21.20
CA VAL A 13 20.37 -23.67 21.00
C VAL A 13 21.34 -23.69 19.82
N SER A 14 22.24 -24.68 19.74
CA SER A 14 23.20 -24.79 18.64
C SER A 14 22.52 -25.02 17.28
N CYS A 15 21.50 -25.88 17.23
CA CYS A 15 20.71 -26.10 16.02
C CYS A 15 19.94 -24.84 15.60
N SER A 16 19.34 -24.13 16.56
CA SER A 16 18.64 -22.86 16.31
C SER A 16 19.57 -21.79 15.73
N LEU A 17 20.76 -21.63 16.31
CA LEU A 17 21.75 -20.67 15.83
C LEU A 17 22.28 -21.05 14.44
N ALA A 18 22.57 -22.33 14.22
CA ALA A 18 23.01 -22.83 12.92
C ALA A 18 21.95 -22.61 11.84
N LEU A 19 20.67 -22.91 12.12
CA LEU A 19 19.57 -22.67 11.19
C LEU A 19 19.40 -21.18 10.91
N ALA A 20 19.45 -20.31 11.92
CA ALA A 20 19.37 -18.87 11.72
C ALA A 20 20.51 -18.36 10.82
N ILE A 21 21.74 -18.81 11.04
CA ILE A 21 22.90 -18.47 10.20
C ILE A 21 22.71 -18.97 8.78
N ILE A 22 22.31 -20.23 8.58
CA ILE A 22 22.08 -20.81 7.25
C ILE A 22 20.99 -20.04 6.50
N ILE A 23 19.88 -19.71 7.18
CA ILE A 23 18.80 -18.95 6.59
C ILE A 23 19.31 -17.58 6.15
N VAL A 24 20.09 -16.86 6.97
CA VAL A 24 20.63 -15.55 6.61
C VAL A 24 21.69 -15.64 5.49
N ALA A 25 22.60 -16.61 5.57
CA ALA A 25 23.75 -16.75 4.67
C ALA A 25 23.37 -17.18 3.24
N PHE A 26 22.27 -17.91 3.06
CA PHE A 26 21.85 -18.44 1.76
C PHE A 26 20.51 -17.85 1.29
N PRO A 27 20.48 -16.60 0.79
CA PRO A 27 19.23 -15.93 0.42
C PRO A 27 18.50 -16.47 -0.79
N PHE A 28 19.21 -17.12 -1.70
CA PHE A 28 18.68 -17.56 -2.98
C PHE A 28 18.05 -18.97 -2.94
N ALA A 29 18.17 -19.71 -1.83
CA ALA A 29 17.62 -21.05 -1.67
C ALA A 29 16.24 -21.05 -0.98
N LEU A 30 15.23 -20.44 -1.62
CA LEU A 30 13.87 -20.29 -1.06
C LEU A 30 13.22 -21.61 -0.61
N PRO A 31 13.31 -22.74 -1.34
CA PRO A 31 12.70 -24.00 -0.90
C PRO A 31 13.37 -24.54 0.37
N ALA A 32 14.70 -24.51 0.41
CA ALA A 32 15.48 -24.99 1.55
C ALA A 32 15.19 -24.16 2.81
N ARG A 33 15.05 -22.84 2.67
CA ARG A 33 14.70 -21.94 3.79
C ARG A 33 13.37 -22.28 4.44
N VAL A 34 12.35 -22.65 3.66
CA VAL A 34 11.02 -23.02 4.21
C VAL A 34 11.12 -24.32 5.01
N VAL A 35 11.78 -25.34 4.45
CA VAL A 35 11.97 -26.64 5.11
C VAL A 35 12.80 -26.50 6.39
N LEU A 36 13.86 -25.70 6.35
CA LEU A 36 14.74 -25.46 7.51
C LEU A 36 14.10 -24.54 8.55
N GLY A 37 13.29 -23.56 8.12
CA GLY A 37 12.58 -22.63 9.00
C GLY A 37 11.43 -23.28 9.77
N LEU A 38 10.90 -24.39 9.26
CA LEU A 38 9.77 -25.10 9.86
C LEU A 38 10.03 -25.62 11.29
N PRO A 39 11.03 -26.49 11.54
CA PRO A 39 11.35 -26.91 12.90
C PRO A 39 11.79 -25.74 13.79
N PHE A 40 12.44 -24.72 13.19
CA PHE A 40 12.85 -23.52 13.90
C PHE A 40 11.66 -22.70 14.41
N ILE A 41 10.58 -22.59 13.65
CA ILE A 41 9.40 -21.81 14.05
C ILE A 41 8.44 -22.64 14.91
N PHE A 42 8.21 -23.90 14.56
CA PHE A 42 7.13 -24.69 15.16
C PHE A 42 7.56 -25.52 16.37
N PHE A 43 8.86 -25.74 16.59
CA PHE A 43 9.31 -26.63 17.66
C PHE A 43 10.31 -25.99 18.64
N PHE A 44 11.37 -25.34 18.15
CA PHE A 44 12.47 -24.90 19.04
C PHE A 44 12.10 -23.86 20.10
N PRO A 45 11.35 -22.78 19.80
CA PRO A 45 10.91 -21.79 20.80
C PRO A 45 10.05 -22.43 21.88
N GLY A 46 9.08 -23.25 21.49
CA GLY A 46 8.20 -23.91 22.44
C GLY A 46 8.92 -25.00 23.24
N TYR A 47 9.89 -25.72 22.67
CA TYR A 47 10.70 -26.68 23.42
C TYR A 47 11.57 -25.98 24.46
N ALA A 48 12.28 -24.91 24.08
CA ALA A 48 13.07 -24.11 25.01
C ALA A 48 12.21 -23.57 26.17
N LEU A 49 11.03 -23.03 25.85
CA LEU A 49 10.07 -22.59 26.87
C LEU A 49 9.55 -23.74 27.74
N THR A 50 9.22 -24.89 27.15
CA THR A 50 8.78 -26.08 27.90
C THR A 50 9.86 -26.55 28.88
N THR A 51 11.14 -26.51 28.49
CA THR A 51 12.25 -26.83 29.41
C THR A 51 12.41 -25.79 30.52
N ALA A 52 12.08 -24.52 30.25
CA ALA A 52 12.09 -23.46 31.25
C ALA A 52 10.92 -23.57 32.23
N LEU A 53 9.73 -23.96 31.78
CA LEU A 53 8.53 -24.10 32.61
C LEU A 53 8.51 -25.41 33.40
N PHE A 54 8.90 -26.52 32.77
CA PHE A 54 8.82 -27.89 33.29
C PHE A 54 10.21 -28.59 33.26
N PRO A 55 11.13 -28.23 34.17
CA PRO A 55 12.51 -28.70 34.16
C PRO A 55 12.71 -30.13 34.73
N ARG A 56 11.73 -30.71 35.44
CA ARG A 56 11.87 -32.04 36.03
C ARG A 56 11.53 -33.16 35.04
N ARG A 57 12.04 -34.37 35.31
CA ARG A 57 11.77 -35.59 34.53
C ARG A 57 10.30 -35.97 34.54
N ASN A 58 9.66 -35.84 35.70
CA ASN A 58 8.31 -36.34 35.94
C ASN A 58 7.25 -35.24 35.80
N ASP A 59 7.63 -34.04 35.35
CA ASP A 59 6.65 -32.97 35.13
C ASP A 59 5.77 -33.26 33.91
N LEU A 60 6.34 -33.93 32.89
CA LEU A 60 5.71 -34.19 31.61
C LEU A 60 6.21 -35.50 31.03
N ASP A 61 5.30 -36.30 30.50
CA ASP A 61 5.67 -37.45 29.68
C ASP A 61 6.36 -37.01 28.37
N PRO A 62 7.14 -37.88 27.71
CA PRO A 62 7.84 -37.52 26.48
C PRO A 62 6.91 -36.98 25.38
N PHE A 63 5.71 -37.57 25.24
CA PHE A 63 4.71 -37.14 24.26
C PHE A 63 4.06 -35.80 24.63
N GLU A 64 3.74 -35.59 25.91
CA GLU A 64 3.21 -34.32 26.41
C GLU A 64 4.21 -33.19 26.21
N ARG A 65 5.50 -33.46 26.45
CA ARG A 65 6.57 -32.50 26.22
C ARG A 65 6.66 -32.09 24.75
N ILE A 66 6.52 -33.04 23.81
CA ILE A 66 6.51 -32.74 22.37
C ILE A 66 5.26 -31.91 22.00
N ALA A 67 4.08 -32.33 22.47
CA ALA A 67 2.82 -31.65 22.18
C ALA A 67 2.80 -30.21 22.73
N LEU A 68 3.24 -30.01 23.98
CA LEU A 68 3.37 -28.69 24.59
C LEU A 68 4.42 -27.84 23.89
N SER A 69 5.52 -28.44 23.41
CA SER A 69 6.53 -27.71 22.64
C SER A 69 5.94 -27.17 21.33
N LEU A 70 5.16 -27.97 20.61
CA LEU A 70 4.46 -27.52 19.39
C LEU A 70 3.44 -26.42 19.72
N GLY A 71 2.58 -26.66 20.72
CA GLY A 71 1.53 -25.73 21.13
C GLY A 71 2.07 -24.37 21.61
N LEU A 72 3.10 -24.38 22.45
CA LEU A 72 3.75 -23.16 22.93
C LEU A 72 4.46 -22.40 21.81
N SER A 73 5.03 -23.09 20.81
CA SER A 73 5.63 -22.41 19.66
C SER A 73 4.57 -21.68 18.83
N ILE A 74 3.43 -22.34 18.57
CA ILE A 74 2.29 -21.75 17.86
C ILE A 74 1.73 -20.54 18.62
N ALA A 75 1.77 -20.54 19.96
CA ALA A 75 1.34 -19.39 20.75
C ALA A 75 2.36 -18.24 20.75
N VAL A 76 3.64 -18.55 20.95
CA VAL A 76 4.69 -17.54 21.18
C VAL A 76 5.14 -16.86 19.89
N VAL A 77 5.30 -17.58 18.78
CA VAL A 77 5.85 -16.97 17.55
C VAL A 77 4.93 -15.86 16.99
N PRO A 78 3.60 -16.03 16.91
CA PRO A 78 2.70 -14.94 16.52
C PRO A 78 2.75 -13.76 17.50
N LEU A 79 2.91 -14.01 18.81
CA LEU A 79 3.06 -12.95 19.80
C LEU A 79 4.35 -12.14 19.58
N ILE A 80 5.46 -12.81 19.23
CA ILE A 80 6.71 -12.15 18.84
C ILE A 80 6.50 -11.34 17.56
N GLY A 81 5.79 -11.90 16.57
CA GLY A 81 5.43 -11.19 15.34
C GLY A 81 4.61 -9.92 15.61
N LEU A 82 3.61 -10.01 16.49
CA LEU A 82 2.82 -8.86 16.92
C LEU A 82 3.68 -7.81 17.64
N ALA A 83 4.60 -8.24 18.51
CA ALA A 83 5.51 -7.31 19.18
C ALA A 83 6.47 -6.61 18.19
N LEU A 84 6.86 -7.29 17.11
CA LEU A 84 7.65 -6.70 16.03
C LEU A 84 6.87 -5.70 15.18
N ASP A 85 5.57 -5.93 14.98
CA ASP A 85 4.68 -5.02 14.24
C ASP A 85 4.57 -3.65 14.91
N TYR A 86 4.48 -3.63 16.24
CA TYR A 86 4.51 -2.39 17.03
C TYR A 86 5.90 -1.76 17.14
N SER A 87 6.95 -2.43 16.67
CA SER A 87 8.31 -1.93 16.73
C SER A 87 8.74 -1.28 15.42
N SER A 88 9.69 -0.36 15.50
CA SER A 88 10.32 0.30 14.34
C SER A 88 10.96 -0.66 13.32
N TRP A 89 11.19 -1.93 13.67
CA TRP A 89 11.75 -2.94 12.77
C TRP A 89 10.72 -3.63 11.86
N GLY A 90 9.42 -3.61 12.23
CA GLY A 90 8.34 -4.25 11.51
C GLY A 90 8.45 -5.79 11.37
N ILE A 91 7.46 -6.40 10.73
CA ILE A 91 7.45 -7.83 10.43
C ILE A 91 8.30 -8.11 9.19
N SER A 92 9.60 -8.31 9.40
CA SER A 92 10.54 -8.74 8.35
C SER A 92 11.36 -9.95 8.78
N LEU A 93 11.98 -10.64 7.81
CA LEU A 93 12.68 -11.91 8.04
C LEU A 93 13.78 -11.79 9.11
N ASN A 94 14.65 -10.78 8.97
CA ASN A 94 15.84 -10.66 9.82
C ASN A 94 15.46 -10.35 11.28
N PRO A 95 14.60 -9.35 11.59
CA PRO A 95 14.11 -9.12 12.95
C PRO A 95 13.34 -10.31 13.51
N THR A 96 12.50 -10.98 12.71
CA THR A 96 11.76 -12.17 13.17
C THR A 96 12.72 -13.28 13.61
N LEU A 97 13.71 -13.61 12.78
CA LEU A 97 14.72 -14.62 13.13
C LEU A 97 15.53 -14.22 14.35
N ALA A 98 15.94 -12.95 14.44
CA ALA A 98 16.73 -12.44 15.57
C ALA A 98 15.94 -12.53 16.89
N PHE A 99 14.69 -12.10 16.91
CA PHE A 99 13.85 -12.12 18.11
C PHE A 99 13.46 -13.53 18.53
N VAL A 100 13.12 -14.41 17.57
CA VAL A 100 12.84 -15.82 17.88
C VAL A 100 14.09 -16.52 18.41
N THR A 101 15.26 -16.28 17.81
CA THR A 101 16.54 -16.83 18.30
C THR A 101 16.87 -16.31 19.70
N LEU A 102 16.70 -15.00 19.93
CA LEU A 102 16.91 -14.38 21.25
C LEU A 102 15.98 -15.01 22.29
N PHE A 103 14.70 -15.18 21.97
CA PHE A 103 13.73 -15.84 22.84
C PHE A 103 14.16 -17.28 23.18
N ILE A 104 14.60 -18.06 22.19
CA ILE A 104 15.12 -19.42 22.39
C ILE A 104 16.30 -19.40 23.35
N VAL A 105 17.29 -18.52 23.14
CA VAL A 105 18.49 -18.43 24.00
C VAL A 105 18.13 -18.04 25.43
N LEU A 106 17.24 -17.06 25.61
CA LEU A 106 16.82 -16.61 26.95
C LEU A 106 16.05 -17.70 27.71
N THR A 107 15.08 -18.35 27.06
CA THR A 107 14.29 -19.42 27.69
C THR A 107 15.10 -20.68 27.92
N ALA A 108 15.98 -21.06 26.99
CA ALA A 108 16.95 -22.14 27.18
C ALA A 108 17.88 -21.85 28.36
N GLY A 109 18.37 -20.61 28.48
CA GLY A 109 19.17 -20.17 29.62
C GLY A 109 18.42 -20.29 30.95
N ALA A 110 17.17 -19.83 31.00
CA ALA A 110 16.30 -20.01 32.17
C ALA A 110 16.07 -21.49 32.50
N GLY A 111 15.84 -22.34 31.50
CA GLY A 111 15.72 -23.78 31.65
C GLY A 111 16.98 -24.42 32.22
N LEU A 112 18.17 -24.04 31.73
CA LEU A 112 19.45 -24.50 32.27
C LEU A 112 19.63 -24.09 33.72
N ILE A 113 19.33 -22.85 34.07
CA ILE A 113 19.44 -22.34 35.44
C ILE A 113 18.51 -23.15 36.36
N ARG A 114 17.24 -23.28 36.01
CA ARG A 114 16.26 -24.03 36.81
C ARG A 114 16.62 -25.51 36.94
N ARG A 115 17.19 -26.11 35.88
CA ARG A 115 17.62 -27.51 35.89
C ARG A 115 18.89 -27.75 36.70
N ARG A 116 19.80 -26.78 36.77
CA ARG A 116 20.99 -26.83 37.62
C ARG A 116 20.65 -26.67 39.11
N MET A 117 19.54 -26.01 39.43
CA MET A 117 19.01 -25.91 40.79
C MET A 117 18.37 -27.22 41.29
N LEU A 118 18.14 -28.20 40.42
CA LEU A 118 17.50 -29.47 40.78
C LEU A 118 18.52 -30.58 41.11
N PRO A 119 18.18 -31.48 42.06
CA PRO A 119 18.94 -32.69 42.31
C PRO A 119 19.08 -33.56 41.07
N ALA A 120 20.13 -34.37 41.09
CA ALA A 120 20.62 -35.11 39.94
C ALA A 120 19.65 -36.06 39.25
N TYR A 121 18.80 -36.65 40.07
CA TYR A 121 17.85 -37.67 39.71
C TYR A 121 16.49 -37.07 39.29
N GLU A 122 16.23 -35.81 39.62
CA GLU A 122 14.96 -35.12 39.34
C GLU A 122 15.00 -34.32 38.04
N ALA A 123 16.16 -33.74 37.71
CA ALA A 123 16.35 -32.93 36.53
C ALA A 123 16.17 -33.75 35.24
N PHE A 124 15.36 -33.27 34.28
CA PHE A 124 15.20 -33.90 32.97
C PHE A 124 16.58 -34.13 32.29
N GLY A 125 16.68 -35.08 31.36
CA GLY A 125 17.90 -35.23 30.57
C GLY A 125 17.79 -36.39 29.61
N LEU A 126 18.11 -36.15 28.34
CA LEU A 126 18.16 -37.21 27.34
C LEU A 126 19.28 -38.20 27.71
N THR A 127 18.88 -39.40 28.12
CA THR A 127 19.75 -40.57 28.10
C THR A 127 19.80 -41.06 26.66
N PHE A 128 20.88 -40.75 25.95
CA PHE A 128 21.18 -41.40 24.67
C PHE A 128 21.60 -42.85 24.94
N ASP A 129 20.65 -43.70 25.33
CA ASP A 129 20.81 -45.14 25.18
C ASP A 129 20.41 -45.47 23.74
N VAL A 130 21.41 -45.59 22.87
CA VAL A 130 21.22 -46.10 21.51
C VAL A 130 20.95 -47.60 21.60
N HIS A 131 19.76 -47.96 22.05
CA HIS A 131 19.20 -49.28 21.80
C HIS A 131 18.43 -49.19 20.48
N LEU A 132 18.93 -49.86 19.44
CA LEU A 132 18.15 -50.07 18.22
C LEU A 132 16.78 -50.67 18.63
N PRO A 133 15.65 -50.06 18.24
CA PRO A 133 14.35 -50.48 18.72
C PRO A 133 14.06 -51.90 18.22
N ARG A 134 13.74 -52.83 19.12
CA ARG A 134 13.04 -54.07 18.75
C ARG A 134 11.59 -53.71 18.50
N TRP A 135 11.20 -53.71 17.22
CA TRP A 135 9.91 -53.29 16.65
C TRP A 135 8.65 -54.05 17.12
N SER A 136 8.69 -54.80 18.23
CA SER A 136 7.63 -55.77 18.56
C SER A 136 6.69 -55.36 19.69
N GLN A 137 6.78 -54.14 20.25
CA GLN A 137 5.98 -53.76 21.44
C GLN A 137 5.37 -52.35 21.43
N VAL A 138 5.21 -51.71 20.26
CA VAL A 138 4.50 -50.42 20.20
C VAL A 138 3.00 -50.68 20.14
N ARG A 139 2.22 -50.17 21.11
CA ARG A 139 0.76 -50.26 21.11
C ARG A 139 0.22 -49.50 19.89
N PHE A 140 -0.73 -50.09 19.17
CA PHE A 140 -1.23 -49.59 17.87
C PHE A 140 -1.74 -48.13 17.90
N ALA A 141 -2.21 -47.65 19.06
CA ALA A 141 -2.66 -46.27 19.24
C ALA A 141 -1.51 -45.24 19.27
N ASP A 142 -0.33 -45.60 19.81
CA ASP A 142 0.83 -44.70 19.90
C ASP A 142 1.55 -44.58 18.54
N SER A 143 1.48 -45.64 17.72
CA SER A 143 1.94 -45.61 16.33
C SER A 143 1.10 -44.66 15.47
N LEU A 144 -0.20 -44.48 15.78
CA LEU A 144 -1.09 -43.62 15.00
C LEU A 144 -0.70 -42.14 15.10
N LEU A 145 -0.32 -41.69 16.30
CA LEU A 145 0.17 -40.32 16.53
C LEU A 145 1.55 -40.10 15.90
N GLY A 146 2.47 -41.07 16.02
CA GLY A 146 3.79 -41.00 15.39
C GLY A 146 3.70 -40.97 13.85
N VAL A 147 2.86 -41.83 13.27
CA VAL A 147 2.55 -41.82 11.82
C VAL A 147 1.88 -40.52 11.42
N GLY A 148 0.97 -39.98 12.24
CA GLY A 148 0.33 -38.68 12.01
C GLY A 148 1.34 -37.53 11.94
N VAL A 149 2.33 -37.49 12.82
CA VAL A 149 3.39 -36.47 12.80
C VAL A 149 4.28 -36.61 11.56
N VAL A 150 4.70 -37.82 11.20
CA VAL A 150 5.49 -38.05 9.99
C VAL A 150 4.69 -37.66 8.74
N LEU A 151 3.42 -38.03 8.67
CA LEU A 151 2.53 -37.64 7.58
C LEU A 151 2.33 -36.12 7.53
N ALA A 152 2.23 -35.43 8.66
CA ALA A 152 2.13 -33.98 8.70
C ALA A 152 3.40 -33.30 8.17
N VAL A 153 4.59 -33.79 8.55
CA VAL A 153 5.87 -33.28 8.04
C VAL A 153 6.03 -33.53 6.54
N VAL A 154 5.66 -34.73 6.06
CA VAL A 154 5.67 -35.06 4.63
C VAL A 154 4.66 -34.22 3.86
N ALA A 155 3.42 -34.09 4.34
CA ALA A 155 2.38 -33.27 3.73
C ALA A 155 2.80 -31.81 3.63
N LEU A 156 3.51 -31.30 4.63
CA LEU A 156 4.02 -29.94 4.65
C LEU A 156 5.21 -29.74 3.71
N GLY A 157 6.09 -30.74 3.58
CA GLY A 157 7.14 -30.76 2.55
C GLY A 157 6.56 -30.82 1.13
N VAL A 158 5.51 -31.61 0.92
CA VAL A 158 4.76 -31.69 -0.35
C VAL A 158 4.05 -30.37 -0.63
N ALA A 159 3.38 -29.78 0.34
CA ALA A 159 2.74 -28.47 0.19
C ALA A 159 3.76 -27.37 -0.14
N ALA A 160 4.93 -27.37 0.52
CA ALA A 160 6.02 -26.45 0.19
C ALA A 160 6.54 -26.68 -1.23
N TYR A 161 6.71 -27.94 -1.66
CA TYR A 161 7.09 -28.29 -3.04
C TYR A 161 6.06 -27.79 -4.07
N PHE A 162 4.76 -27.99 -3.80
CA PHE A 162 3.68 -27.49 -4.65
C PHE A 162 3.66 -25.97 -4.68
N VAL A 163 3.76 -25.26 -3.55
CA VAL A 163 3.85 -23.79 -3.52
C VAL A 163 5.08 -23.28 -4.29
N THR A 164 6.20 -24.01 -4.29
CA THR A 164 7.39 -23.60 -5.05
C THR A 164 7.29 -23.89 -6.54
N THR A 165 6.62 -24.98 -6.93
CA THR A 165 6.53 -25.41 -8.34
C THR A 165 5.32 -24.79 -9.05
N SER A 166 4.25 -24.50 -8.33
CA SER A 166 3.04 -23.88 -8.86
C SER A 166 3.13 -22.35 -8.98
N ARG A 167 4.32 -21.75 -8.81
CA ARG A 167 4.53 -20.30 -8.99
C ARG A 167 4.42 -19.83 -10.46
N ASP A 168 4.43 -20.74 -11.43
CA ASP A 168 4.17 -20.41 -12.84
C ASP A 168 2.67 -20.27 -13.16
N SER A 169 1.79 -20.44 -12.17
CA SER A 169 0.38 -20.06 -12.26
C SER A 169 0.15 -18.69 -11.63
N SER A 170 0.94 -17.67 -11.99
CA SER A 170 0.35 -16.34 -11.99
C SER A 170 -0.80 -16.41 -12.98
N GLU A 171 -2.03 -16.17 -12.55
CA GLU A 171 -3.13 -15.98 -13.49
C GLU A 171 -2.62 -15.02 -14.58
N THR A 172 -2.61 -15.46 -15.83
CA THR A 172 -2.18 -14.63 -16.95
C THR A 172 -3.28 -13.59 -17.16
N PHE A 173 -3.04 -12.34 -16.77
CA PHE A 173 -4.06 -11.28 -16.89
C PHE A 173 -3.44 -9.95 -17.31
N THR A 174 -4.14 -9.24 -18.19
CA THR A 174 -3.84 -7.82 -18.47
C THR A 174 -4.43 -6.95 -17.36
N GLU A 175 -3.59 -6.15 -16.69
CA GLU A 175 -4.04 -5.08 -15.80
C GLU A 175 -4.66 -3.95 -16.62
N PHE A 176 -5.86 -3.52 -16.26
CA PHE A 176 -6.56 -2.42 -16.91
C PHE A 176 -7.24 -1.55 -15.86
N TYR A 177 -6.80 -0.30 -15.70
CA TYR A 177 -7.38 0.63 -14.72
C TYR A 177 -7.25 2.10 -15.14
N VAL A 178 -8.14 2.92 -14.57
CA VAL A 178 -8.18 4.38 -14.77
C VAL A 178 -7.67 5.05 -13.50
N LEU A 179 -6.91 6.14 -13.65
CA LEU A 179 -6.43 6.99 -12.57
C LEU A 179 -6.93 8.41 -12.80
N GLY A 180 -7.15 9.14 -11.71
CA GLY A 180 -7.44 10.57 -11.76
C GLY A 180 -6.22 11.39 -12.26
N PRO A 181 -6.40 12.70 -12.48
CA PRO A 181 -5.35 13.59 -13.02
C PRO A 181 -4.04 13.58 -12.21
N ALA A 182 -4.11 13.32 -10.91
CA ALA A 182 -2.95 13.24 -10.01
C ALA A 182 -2.25 11.86 -10.02
N GLY A 183 -2.64 10.95 -10.91
CA GLY A 183 -2.04 9.61 -11.02
C GLY A 183 -2.41 8.64 -9.90
N LYS A 184 -3.47 8.94 -9.13
CA LYS A 184 -4.01 8.08 -8.08
C LYS A 184 -5.38 7.54 -8.49
N ALA A 185 -5.79 6.41 -7.92
CA ALA A 185 -7.13 5.84 -8.12
C ALA A 185 -8.23 6.62 -7.35
N ALA A 186 -8.12 7.96 -7.32
CA ALA A 186 -8.98 8.88 -6.60
C ALA A 186 -8.98 10.24 -7.30
N GLY A 187 -9.95 11.10 -6.98
CA GLY A 187 -10.06 12.44 -7.57
C GLY A 187 -10.46 12.41 -9.04
N TYR A 188 -11.31 11.46 -9.43
CA TYR A 188 -11.88 11.42 -10.77
C TYR A 188 -12.79 12.63 -11.01
N PRO A 189 -12.82 13.17 -12.25
CA PRO A 189 -13.81 14.19 -12.59
C PRO A 189 -15.21 13.61 -12.42
N SER A 190 -16.06 14.31 -11.68
CA SER A 190 -17.46 13.92 -11.44
C SER A 190 -18.46 14.98 -11.88
N ARG A 191 -18.01 16.23 -12.04
CA ARG A 191 -18.86 17.37 -12.43
C ARG A 191 -18.22 18.16 -13.56
N LEU A 192 -18.94 18.30 -14.68
CA LEU A 192 -18.50 19.02 -15.87
C LEU A 192 -19.61 19.91 -16.42
N ARG A 193 -19.25 20.78 -17.36
CA ARG A 193 -20.18 21.50 -18.23
C ARG A 193 -20.08 20.97 -19.66
N VAL A 194 -21.13 21.14 -20.45
CA VAL A 194 -21.10 20.82 -21.88
C VAL A 194 -19.92 21.54 -22.55
N GLY A 195 -19.09 20.79 -23.28
CA GLY A 195 -17.88 21.29 -23.93
C GLY A 195 -16.65 21.46 -23.03
N GLN A 196 -16.77 21.28 -21.71
CA GLN A 196 -15.63 21.28 -20.80
C GLN A 196 -14.87 19.96 -20.89
N SER A 197 -13.56 20.02 -21.19
CA SER A 197 -12.71 18.83 -21.24
C SER A 197 -12.09 18.53 -19.87
N ALA A 198 -12.28 17.29 -19.39
CA ALA A 198 -11.56 16.72 -18.26
C ALA A 198 -10.52 15.71 -18.73
N ARG A 199 -9.58 15.36 -17.85
CA ARG A 199 -8.53 14.38 -18.17
C ARG A 199 -8.53 13.24 -17.17
N VAL A 200 -8.35 12.03 -17.66
CA VAL A 200 -8.08 10.84 -16.86
C VAL A 200 -6.89 10.11 -17.45
N ILE A 201 -6.22 9.30 -16.64
CA ILE A 201 -5.06 8.54 -17.09
C ILE A 201 -5.48 7.08 -17.20
N LEU A 202 -5.35 6.51 -18.39
CA LEU A 202 -5.60 5.10 -18.64
C LEU A 202 -4.28 4.34 -18.60
N ARG A 203 -4.24 3.20 -17.91
CA ARG A 203 -3.06 2.35 -17.85
C ARG A 203 -3.40 0.89 -18.17
N ILE A 204 -2.50 0.29 -18.95
CA ILE A 204 -2.55 -1.12 -19.36
C ILE A 204 -1.19 -1.75 -19.03
N VAL A 205 -1.20 -2.93 -18.40
CA VAL A 205 0.02 -3.75 -18.22
C VAL A 205 -0.28 -5.16 -18.69
N ASN A 206 0.47 -5.64 -19.68
CA ASN A 206 0.33 -7.01 -20.14
C ASN A 206 1.05 -7.95 -19.17
N ARG A 207 0.36 -8.97 -18.66
CA ARG A 207 0.98 -10.08 -17.91
C ARG A 207 0.44 -11.43 -18.37
N GLU A 208 0.27 -11.56 -19.68
CA GLU A 208 -0.30 -12.77 -20.26
C GLU A 208 0.74 -13.82 -20.67
N GLY A 209 2.04 -13.56 -20.46
CA GLY A 209 3.12 -14.46 -20.85
C GLY A 209 3.43 -14.45 -22.36
N ARG A 210 2.78 -13.57 -23.12
CA ARG A 210 2.97 -13.39 -24.56
C ARG A 210 2.67 -11.96 -24.99
N ASP A 211 3.14 -11.59 -26.17
CA ASP A 211 2.76 -10.33 -26.81
C ASP A 211 1.26 -10.37 -27.17
N THR A 212 0.56 -9.29 -26.83
CA THR A 212 -0.89 -9.21 -27.00
C THR A 212 -1.27 -7.87 -27.60
N ALA A 213 -2.10 -7.91 -28.65
CA ALA A 213 -2.62 -6.73 -29.30
C ALA A 213 -3.86 -6.23 -28.55
N HIS A 214 -3.85 -4.95 -28.21
CA HIS A 214 -4.90 -4.30 -27.46
C HIS A 214 -5.50 -3.14 -28.27
N ARG A 215 -6.77 -2.87 -28.01
CA ARG A 215 -7.49 -1.70 -28.51
C ARG A 215 -8.35 -1.15 -27.40
N VAL A 216 -8.37 0.17 -27.23
CA VAL A 216 -9.22 0.83 -26.24
C VAL A 216 -10.27 1.67 -26.96
N ALA A 217 -11.52 1.56 -26.55
CA ALA A 217 -12.55 2.53 -26.91
C ALA A 217 -13.07 3.23 -25.66
N VAL A 218 -13.27 4.55 -25.75
CA VAL A 218 -13.90 5.35 -24.72
C VAL A 218 -15.25 5.81 -25.21
N ARG A 219 -16.29 5.50 -24.43
CA ARG A 219 -17.67 5.84 -24.74
C ARG A 219 -18.27 6.74 -23.68
N ILE A 220 -19.08 7.71 -24.08
CA ILE A 220 -19.88 8.54 -23.19
C ILE A 220 -21.34 8.32 -23.61
N ASP A 221 -22.18 7.81 -22.71
CA ASP A 221 -23.58 7.44 -22.96
C ASP A 221 -23.79 6.55 -24.19
N GLY A 222 -22.82 5.67 -24.45
CA GLY A 222 -22.85 4.72 -25.56
C GLY A 222 -22.27 5.24 -26.87
N GLU A 223 -22.03 6.55 -27.01
CA GLU A 223 -21.34 7.14 -28.16
C GLU A 223 -19.83 7.04 -27.99
N THR A 224 -19.10 6.64 -29.04
CA THR A 224 -17.64 6.52 -28.97
C THR A 224 -17.01 7.89 -29.18
N THR A 225 -16.34 8.40 -28.14
CA THR A 225 -15.70 9.72 -28.15
C THR A 225 -14.23 9.65 -28.54
N ASP A 226 -13.54 8.57 -28.16
CA ASP A 226 -12.12 8.37 -28.44
C ASP A 226 -11.81 6.87 -28.64
N SER A 227 -10.83 6.55 -29.47
CA SER A 227 -10.36 5.19 -29.72
C SER A 227 -8.85 5.16 -29.90
N ILE A 228 -8.21 4.18 -29.27
CA ILE A 228 -6.77 3.97 -29.32
C ILE A 228 -6.54 2.58 -29.88
N ASP A 229 -6.05 2.56 -31.12
CA ASP A 229 -5.83 1.34 -31.89
C ASP A 229 -4.33 1.03 -32.00
N GLY A 230 -4.00 -0.20 -32.40
CA GLY A 230 -2.62 -0.60 -32.69
C GLY A 230 -1.70 -0.77 -31.48
N LEU A 231 -2.26 -1.03 -30.29
CA LEU A 231 -1.47 -1.16 -29.07
C LEU A 231 -0.93 -2.59 -28.90
N LEU A 232 0.25 -2.87 -29.46
CA LEU A 232 0.96 -4.13 -29.24
C LEU A 232 1.84 -4.02 -27.99
N LEU A 233 1.58 -4.84 -26.96
CA LEU A 233 2.36 -4.85 -25.71
C LEU A 233 3.03 -6.21 -25.55
N ALA A 234 4.34 -6.22 -25.33
CA ALA A 234 5.05 -7.44 -24.95
C ALA A 234 4.67 -7.88 -23.53
N ASP A 235 5.01 -9.11 -23.15
CA ASP A 235 4.77 -9.56 -21.77
C ASP A 235 5.56 -8.71 -20.76
N GLY A 236 4.86 -8.23 -19.73
CA GLY A 236 5.40 -7.29 -18.74
C GLY A 236 5.40 -5.82 -19.15
N ASP A 237 5.12 -5.50 -20.42
CA ASP A 237 5.11 -4.11 -20.89
C ASP A 237 3.97 -3.31 -20.28
N ARG A 238 4.25 -2.03 -20.05
CA ARG A 238 3.31 -1.05 -19.53
C ARG A 238 3.08 0.04 -20.55
N TRP A 239 1.81 0.35 -20.77
CA TRP A 239 1.38 1.52 -21.52
C TRP A 239 0.48 2.42 -20.68
N GLN A 240 0.62 3.73 -20.89
CA GLN A 240 -0.15 4.74 -20.19
C GLN A 240 -0.40 5.95 -21.11
N GLN A 241 -1.64 6.42 -21.15
CA GLN A 241 -1.99 7.65 -21.86
C GLN A 241 -3.01 8.48 -21.07
N THR A 242 -2.94 9.80 -21.24
CA THR A 242 -3.97 10.71 -20.73
C THR A 242 -5.08 10.82 -21.77
N VAL A 243 -6.30 10.50 -21.37
CA VAL A 243 -7.50 10.55 -22.22
C VAL A 243 -8.37 11.73 -21.81
N GLY A 244 -8.85 12.48 -22.80
CA GLY A 244 -9.77 13.58 -22.62
C GLY A 244 -11.23 13.10 -22.54
N LEU A 245 -12.01 13.67 -21.63
CA LEU A 245 -13.44 13.45 -21.50
C LEU A 245 -14.15 14.78 -21.78
N THR A 246 -14.82 14.88 -22.92
CA THR A 246 -15.52 16.09 -23.35
C THR A 246 -16.98 15.78 -23.65
N PRO A 247 -17.89 15.92 -22.67
CA PRO A 247 -19.31 15.65 -22.87
C PRO A 247 -19.95 16.67 -23.82
N THR A 248 -20.81 16.18 -24.72
CA THR A 248 -21.52 16.97 -25.74
C THR A 248 -22.93 17.38 -25.34
N HIS A 249 -23.53 16.70 -24.36
CA HIS A 249 -24.88 16.96 -23.88
C HIS A 249 -24.88 17.15 -22.36
N ALA A 250 -25.93 17.78 -21.82
CA ALA A 250 -26.14 17.93 -20.38
C ALA A 250 -26.94 16.73 -19.84
N GLY A 251 -26.67 16.31 -18.61
CA GLY A 251 -27.36 15.18 -17.96
C GLY A 251 -26.79 14.89 -16.58
N GLU A 252 -27.64 14.41 -15.68
CA GLU A 252 -27.20 13.83 -14.40
C GLU A 252 -26.87 12.35 -14.64
N ASP A 253 -25.71 11.90 -14.17
CA ASP A 253 -25.22 10.51 -14.30
C ASP A 253 -24.95 10.02 -15.73
N GLN A 254 -24.25 10.81 -16.54
CA GLN A 254 -23.71 10.29 -17.81
C GLN A 254 -22.65 9.23 -17.56
N LYS A 255 -22.76 8.10 -18.24
CA LYS A 255 -21.87 6.96 -18.07
C LYS A 255 -20.71 7.05 -19.05
N VAL A 256 -19.50 7.16 -18.52
CA VAL A 256 -18.27 7.02 -19.29
C VAL A 256 -17.77 5.59 -19.18
N GLU A 257 -17.65 4.88 -20.30
CA GLU A 257 -17.14 3.51 -20.35
C GLU A 257 -15.78 3.46 -21.04
N PHE A 258 -14.83 2.74 -20.43
CA PHE A 258 -13.54 2.40 -21.03
C PHE A 258 -13.55 0.91 -21.35
N LEU A 259 -13.45 0.58 -22.63
CA LEU A 259 -13.57 -0.77 -23.15
C LEU A 259 -12.23 -1.22 -23.70
N LEU A 260 -11.65 -2.24 -23.09
CA LEU A 260 -10.42 -2.87 -23.59
C LEU A 260 -10.79 -4.09 -24.42
N TYR A 261 -10.34 -4.11 -25.66
CA TYR A 261 -10.44 -5.22 -26.59
C TYR A 261 -9.07 -5.86 -26.74
N LYS A 262 -9.09 -7.16 -27.07
CA LYS A 262 -7.91 -8.00 -27.15
C LYS A 262 -7.91 -8.76 -28.48
N ASP A 263 -6.75 -8.86 -29.11
CA ASP A 263 -6.49 -9.68 -30.31
C ASP A 263 -7.52 -9.49 -31.45
N GLY A 264 -8.04 -8.27 -31.59
CA GLY A 264 -9.03 -7.93 -32.63
C GLY A 264 -10.45 -8.43 -32.37
N GLU A 265 -10.74 -8.96 -31.17
CA GLU A 265 -12.08 -9.40 -30.79
C GLU A 265 -13.09 -8.25 -30.78
N SER A 266 -14.33 -8.55 -31.18
CA SER A 266 -15.46 -7.61 -31.17
C SER A 266 -16.06 -7.40 -29.78
N ALA A 267 -15.85 -8.35 -28.86
CA ALA A 267 -16.32 -8.25 -27.48
C ALA A 267 -15.25 -7.60 -26.59
N PRO A 268 -15.62 -6.71 -25.66
CA PRO A 268 -14.65 -6.12 -24.75
C PRO A 268 -14.17 -7.16 -23.74
N PHE A 269 -12.86 -7.36 -23.68
CA PHE A 269 -12.17 -8.21 -22.71
C PHE A 269 -12.27 -7.66 -21.28
N ARG A 270 -12.16 -6.33 -21.11
CA ARG A 270 -12.37 -5.63 -19.83
C ARG A 270 -13.21 -4.38 -20.03
N ARG A 271 -13.96 -4.01 -18.98
CA ARG A 271 -14.81 -2.81 -18.95
C ARG A 271 -14.63 -2.07 -17.63
N LEU A 272 -14.38 -0.78 -17.72
CA LEU A 272 -14.37 0.15 -16.59
C LEU A 272 -15.39 1.25 -16.85
N HIS A 273 -15.87 1.91 -15.80
CA HIS A 273 -16.78 3.03 -15.96
C HIS A 273 -16.59 4.11 -14.90
N LEU A 274 -16.98 5.34 -15.27
CA LEU A 274 -17.10 6.50 -14.40
C LEU A 274 -18.47 7.15 -14.64
N TRP A 275 -18.95 7.92 -13.66
CA TRP A 275 -20.20 8.68 -13.75
C TRP A 275 -19.91 10.18 -13.72
N LEU A 276 -20.55 10.93 -14.62
CA LEU A 276 -20.40 12.38 -14.75
C LEU A 276 -21.75 13.08 -14.64
N SER A 277 -21.84 14.09 -13.78
CA SER A 277 -22.91 15.09 -13.82
C SER A 277 -22.48 16.24 -14.71
N VAL A 278 -23.20 16.45 -15.82
CA VAL A 278 -22.89 17.47 -16.83
C VAL A 278 -23.95 18.56 -16.83
N LYS A 279 -23.57 19.77 -16.41
CA LYS A 279 -24.45 20.94 -16.45
C LYS A 279 -24.50 21.55 -17.86
N PRO A 280 -25.61 22.21 -18.25
CA PRO A 280 -25.69 22.94 -19.50
C PRO A 280 -24.55 23.95 -19.66
N ALA A 281 -24.17 24.23 -20.91
CA ALA A 281 -23.29 25.35 -21.21
C ALA A 281 -23.91 26.64 -20.68
N LEU A 282 -23.09 27.55 -20.16
CA LEU A 282 -23.54 28.91 -19.86
C LEU A 282 -23.94 29.55 -21.19
N VAL A 283 -25.24 29.65 -21.43
CA VAL A 283 -25.75 30.58 -22.43
C VAL A 283 -25.56 31.95 -21.79
N ASP A 284 -24.67 32.77 -22.34
CA ASP A 284 -24.66 34.20 -22.06
C ASP A 284 -26.02 34.74 -22.47
N ILE A 285 -26.95 34.83 -21.52
CA ILE A 285 -28.19 35.56 -21.69
C ILE A 285 -27.79 37.03 -21.66
N ILE A 286 -27.33 37.53 -22.80
CA ILE A 286 -27.27 38.96 -23.06
C ILE A 286 -28.68 39.48 -22.78
N SER A 287 -28.80 40.30 -21.73
CA SER A 287 -30.06 40.96 -21.39
C SER A 287 -30.60 41.67 -22.65
N PRO A 288 -31.91 41.58 -22.94
CA PRO A 288 -32.49 42.30 -24.07
C PRO A 288 -32.27 43.81 -23.89
N PRO A 289 -32.08 44.59 -24.98
CA PRO A 289 -31.81 46.01 -24.88
C PRO A 289 -33.05 46.71 -24.29
N ALA A 290 -32.85 47.50 -23.24
CA ALA A 290 -33.87 48.39 -22.74
C ALA A 290 -34.19 49.44 -23.81
N LEU A 291 -35.43 49.43 -24.31
CA LEU A 291 -36.02 50.61 -24.93
C LEU A 291 -36.13 51.69 -23.86
N ASP A 292 -35.40 52.80 -24.01
CA ASP A 292 -36.04 54.11 -24.06
C ASP A 292 -35.08 55.20 -24.58
N SER A 293 -35.56 55.81 -25.66
CA SER A 293 -35.37 57.20 -26.12
C SER A 293 -34.63 58.15 -25.17
N GLN A 294 -33.55 58.78 -25.63
CA GLN A 294 -33.46 60.24 -25.79
C GLN A 294 -32.34 60.66 -26.80
N ALA A 295 -32.79 61.32 -27.87
CA ALA A 295 -32.18 62.40 -28.67
C ALA A 295 -30.66 62.40 -29.02
N GLU A 296 -30.40 62.36 -30.33
CA GLU A 296 -29.18 62.89 -31.00
C GLU A 296 -28.97 64.40 -30.75
N PRO A 297 -27.76 64.97 -30.98
CA PRO A 297 -27.40 65.44 -32.33
C PRO A 297 -25.94 65.18 -32.78
N VAL A 298 -25.83 64.45 -33.89
CA VAL A 298 -25.05 64.66 -35.14
C VAL A 298 -23.88 65.70 -35.20
N ALA A 299 -22.67 65.14 -35.45
CA ALA A 299 -21.56 65.53 -36.38
C ALA A 299 -20.57 66.69 -36.05
N PRO A 300 -19.35 66.77 -36.67
CA PRO A 300 -18.77 65.94 -37.76
C PRO A 300 -17.29 65.48 -37.60
N LEU A 301 -16.85 64.69 -38.60
CA LEU A 301 -15.51 64.17 -38.93
C LEU A 301 -14.30 65.10 -38.70
N GLU A 302 -13.19 64.52 -38.21
CA GLU A 302 -11.80 64.84 -38.62
C GLU A 302 -10.88 63.66 -38.23
N ALA A 303 -10.45 62.83 -39.19
CA ALA A 303 -9.15 62.88 -39.90
C ALA A 303 -7.95 62.32 -39.09
N ALA A 304 -7.44 61.17 -39.54
CA ALA A 304 -6.00 60.83 -39.49
C ALA A 304 -5.42 61.12 -40.90
N PRO A 305 -4.08 61.20 -41.16
CA PRO A 305 -2.95 60.70 -40.35
C PRO A 305 -1.62 61.53 -40.35
N SER A 306 -0.71 61.20 -39.41
CA SER A 306 0.80 61.17 -39.45
C SER A 306 1.63 62.42 -39.85
N PRO A 307 2.98 62.40 -39.76
CA PRO A 307 3.95 61.97 -38.73
C PRO A 307 4.99 63.10 -38.41
N ASP A 308 6.00 62.81 -37.59
CA ASP A 308 7.31 63.51 -37.36
C ASP A 308 7.55 63.64 -35.84
N GLU A 309 8.18 62.65 -35.20
CA GLU A 309 9.65 62.55 -35.06
C GLU A 309 10.23 63.64 -34.15
N GLU A 310 10.29 63.36 -32.83
CA GLU A 310 11.39 63.84 -32.00
C GLU A 310 11.64 62.89 -30.82
N VAL A 311 12.76 62.17 -30.91
CA VAL A 311 13.26 61.29 -29.86
C VAL A 311 13.91 62.14 -28.77
N ALA A 312 13.29 62.21 -27.60
CA ALA A 312 13.85 62.75 -26.37
C ALA A 312 14.22 61.59 -25.40
N PRO A 313 15.28 61.73 -24.57
CA PRO A 313 15.87 60.65 -23.78
C PRO A 313 14.93 60.11 -22.67
N PRO A 314 15.12 58.86 -22.21
CA PRO A 314 14.21 58.26 -21.22
C PRO A 314 14.30 58.97 -19.86
N PRO A 315 13.16 59.28 -19.21
CA PRO A 315 13.10 59.67 -17.80
C PRO A 315 13.50 58.51 -16.86
N PRO A 316 13.87 58.79 -15.59
CA PRO A 316 14.29 57.77 -14.63
C PRO A 316 13.17 56.73 -14.37
N GLU A 317 13.57 55.47 -14.19
CA GLU A 317 12.65 54.36 -13.92
C GLU A 317 11.66 54.70 -12.79
N PRO A 318 10.34 54.49 -12.99
CA PRO A 318 9.40 54.55 -11.89
C PRO A 318 9.74 53.45 -10.88
N THR A 319 9.83 53.83 -9.59
CA THR A 319 9.81 52.92 -8.45
C THR A 319 8.72 51.86 -8.64
N PRO A 320 9.00 50.56 -8.39
CA PRO A 320 8.00 49.52 -8.56
C PRO A 320 6.78 49.81 -7.68
N PRO A 321 5.55 49.57 -8.18
CA PRO A 321 4.34 49.70 -7.38
C PRO A 321 4.42 48.82 -6.12
N PRO A 322 3.71 49.18 -5.03
CA PRO A 322 3.60 48.32 -3.86
C PRO A 322 3.13 46.93 -4.30
N ALA A 323 3.86 45.87 -3.92
CA ALA A 323 3.50 44.50 -4.22
C ALA A 323 2.07 44.24 -3.73
N GLU A 324 1.18 43.85 -4.65
CA GLU A 324 -0.16 43.42 -4.32
C GLU A 324 -0.07 42.29 -3.26
N PRO A 325 -0.95 42.28 -2.24
CA PRO A 325 -0.91 41.23 -1.23
C PRO A 325 -1.09 39.87 -1.90
N PRO A 326 -0.32 38.85 -1.50
CA PRO A 326 -0.41 37.54 -2.11
C PRO A 326 -1.85 37.02 -1.99
N THR A 327 -2.46 36.66 -3.12
CA THR A 327 -3.82 36.11 -3.18
C THR A 327 -3.84 34.62 -2.83
N VAL A 328 -2.67 34.01 -2.64
CA VAL A 328 -2.48 32.57 -2.54
C VAL A 328 -1.29 32.27 -1.62
N HIS A 329 -1.47 31.30 -0.74
CA HIS A 329 -0.40 30.73 0.09
C HIS A 329 -0.21 29.24 -0.22
N ILE A 330 1.05 28.79 -0.29
CA ILE A 330 1.39 27.37 -0.48
C ILE A 330 1.83 26.81 0.87
N VAL A 331 1.10 25.83 1.37
CA VAL A 331 1.33 25.24 2.70
C VAL A 331 2.71 24.58 2.76
N VAL A 332 3.53 24.98 3.72
CA VAL A 332 4.82 24.35 4.02
C VAL A 332 4.63 23.24 5.05
N SER A 333 5.50 22.24 5.03
CA SER A 333 5.46 21.13 5.99
C SER A 333 5.55 21.64 7.44
N GLY A 334 4.56 21.30 8.26
CA GLY A 334 4.46 21.72 9.67
C GLY A 334 3.63 22.99 9.92
N GLU A 335 3.08 23.62 8.88
CA GLU A 335 2.11 24.70 9.03
C GLU A 335 0.69 24.19 9.32
N ASN A 336 -0.14 25.06 9.90
CA ASN A 336 -1.56 24.81 10.12
C ASN A 336 -2.37 26.05 9.70
N LEU A 337 -3.65 25.84 9.37
CA LEU A 337 -4.50 26.93 8.86
C LEU A 337 -4.62 28.11 9.82
N THR A 338 -4.59 27.87 11.13
CA THR A 338 -4.64 28.92 12.15
C THR A 338 -3.42 29.84 12.10
N ARG A 339 -2.22 29.28 11.93
CA ARG A 339 -0.96 30.03 11.82
C ARG A 339 -0.87 30.77 10.49
N ILE A 340 -1.35 30.15 9.40
CA ILE A 340 -1.43 30.78 8.09
C ILE A 340 -2.40 31.98 8.16
N ALA A 341 -3.61 31.77 8.68
CA ALA A 341 -4.61 32.82 8.85
C ALA A 341 -4.07 34.01 9.68
N SER A 342 -3.38 33.71 10.79
CA SER A 342 -2.74 34.73 11.63
C SER A 342 -1.61 35.49 10.92
N SER A 343 -0.86 34.83 10.03
CA SER A 343 0.23 35.47 9.28
C SER A 343 -0.28 36.48 8.24
N TYR A 344 -1.52 36.30 7.78
CA TYR A 344 -2.13 37.17 6.77
C TYR A 344 -3.20 38.12 7.33
N ASP A 345 -3.43 38.12 8.64
CA ASP A 345 -4.47 38.90 9.34
C ASP A 345 -5.88 38.61 8.82
N VAL A 346 -6.18 37.33 8.61
CA VAL A 346 -7.51 36.83 8.19
C VAL A 346 -8.04 35.84 9.22
N THR A 347 -9.36 35.67 9.31
CA THR A 347 -9.96 34.70 10.23
C THR A 347 -9.85 33.28 9.66
N LEU A 348 -9.74 32.28 10.54
CA LEU A 348 -9.78 30.88 10.11
C LEU A 348 -11.08 30.57 9.36
N LEU A 349 -12.20 31.15 9.80
CA LEU A 349 -13.51 30.93 9.20
C LEU A 349 -13.59 31.47 7.76
N ALA A 350 -13.11 32.69 7.51
CA ALA A 350 -13.02 33.25 6.17
C ALA A 350 -12.10 32.42 5.26
N LEU A 351 -10.98 31.92 5.81
CA LEU A 351 -10.04 31.08 5.08
C LEU A 351 -10.66 29.73 4.68
N LEU A 352 -11.46 29.12 5.56
CA LEU A 352 -12.17 27.87 5.28
C LEU A 352 -13.29 28.07 4.24
N ALA A 353 -14.01 29.19 4.33
CA ALA A 353 -15.12 29.52 3.43
C ALA A 353 -14.66 29.73 1.98
N VAL A 354 -13.49 30.34 1.77
CA VAL A 354 -12.93 30.55 0.42
C VAL A 354 -12.39 29.27 -0.21
N ASN A 355 -11.95 28.30 0.61
CA ASN A 355 -11.25 27.11 0.12
C ASN A 355 -12.09 25.82 0.21
N ASP A 356 -13.36 25.90 0.62
CA ASP A 356 -14.27 24.76 0.86
C ASP A 356 -13.64 23.65 1.73
N ILE A 357 -12.78 24.02 2.68
CA ILE A 357 -12.07 23.05 3.54
C ILE A 357 -13.00 22.63 4.68
N GLY A 358 -13.58 21.43 4.59
CA GLY A 358 -14.49 20.91 5.62
C GLY A 358 -13.82 20.52 6.94
N ASN A 359 -12.54 20.14 6.93
CA ASN A 359 -11.77 19.80 8.14
C ASN A 359 -10.53 20.69 8.28
N PRO A 360 -10.51 21.63 9.24
CA PRO A 360 -9.40 22.59 9.41
C PRO A 360 -8.05 21.95 9.76
N ASN A 361 -8.07 20.71 10.28
CA ASN A 361 -6.85 19.98 10.67
C ASN A 361 -6.27 19.13 9.54
N LEU A 362 -6.92 19.07 8.37
CA LEU A 362 -6.51 18.22 7.25
C LEU A 362 -5.98 19.06 6.08
N ILE A 363 -4.81 19.66 6.26
CA ILE A 363 -4.05 20.30 5.18
C ILE A 363 -2.75 19.56 4.91
N TYR A 364 -2.27 19.63 3.67
CA TYR A 364 -1.08 18.92 3.21
C TYR A 364 0.01 19.89 2.74
N PRO A 365 1.30 19.55 2.88
CA PRO A 365 2.38 20.32 2.27
C PRO A 365 2.18 20.46 0.75
N ASN A 366 2.54 21.62 0.21
CA ASN A 366 2.32 22.06 -1.18
C ASN A 366 0.84 22.25 -1.58
N GLN A 367 -0.09 22.19 -0.63
CA GLN A 367 -1.48 22.55 -0.88
C GLN A 367 -1.58 24.06 -1.13
N ARG A 368 -2.33 24.41 -2.17
CA ARG A 368 -2.69 25.79 -2.48
C ARG A 368 -3.86 26.22 -1.59
N VAL A 369 -3.71 27.32 -0.88
CA VAL A 369 -4.73 27.96 -0.05
C VAL A 369 -4.94 29.36 -0.59
N ASP A 370 -6.12 29.63 -1.14
CA ASP A 370 -6.51 30.95 -1.62
C ASP A 370 -6.81 31.85 -0.41
N LEU A 371 -6.21 33.04 -0.38
CA LEU A 371 -6.33 33.98 0.74
C LEU A 371 -7.53 34.91 0.49
N PRO A 372 -8.42 35.11 1.48
CA PRO A 372 -9.51 36.07 1.35
C PRO A 372 -8.95 37.51 1.25
N PRO A 373 -9.64 38.42 0.55
CA PRO A 373 -9.25 39.82 0.51
C PRO A 373 -9.22 40.40 1.92
N ARG A 374 -8.17 41.17 2.25
CA ARG A 374 -8.03 41.83 3.55
C ARG A 374 -9.12 42.90 3.70
N GLY A 375 -10.21 42.55 4.37
CA GLY A 375 -11.29 43.47 4.70
C GLY A 375 -12.57 42.78 5.15
N ASN A 376 -12.91 43.00 6.43
CA ASN A 376 -14.28 43.06 6.98
C ASN A 376 -14.97 41.76 7.41
N GLU A 377 -14.42 41.02 8.39
CA GLU A 377 -15.22 40.12 9.24
C GLU A 377 -14.81 40.20 10.73
N ARG A 378 -14.68 41.43 11.25
CA ARG A 378 -14.70 41.69 12.71
C ARG A 378 -16.11 42.09 13.17
N GLU A 379 -17.15 41.39 12.75
CA GLU A 379 -18.48 41.50 13.35
C GLU A 379 -19.15 40.12 13.40
N GLY A 380 -19.43 39.65 14.62
CA GLY A 380 -20.05 38.35 14.87
C GLY A 380 -19.47 37.69 16.12
N GLN A 381 -19.75 38.29 17.28
CA GLN A 381 -19.58 37.67 18.60
C GLN A 381 -20.52 36.48 18.77
#